data_AF-A0A952IXT0-F1
#
_entry.id   AF-A0A952IXT0-F1
#
_cell.length_a   1.000
_cell.length_b   1.000
_cell.length_c   1.000
_cell.angle_alpha   90.00
_cell.angle_beta   90.00
_cell.angle_gamma   90.00
#
_symmetry.space_group_name_H-M   'P 1'
#
loop_
_entity.id
_entity.type
_entity.pdbx_description
1 polymer ?
#
loop_
_entity_poly.entity_id
_entity_poly.type
_entity_poly.pdbx_seq_one_letter_code
_entity_poly.pdbx_strand_id
1 'polypeptide(L)'
;MLYDFTGKVLPHVSPLQGNSIESDERISFAILKSASIGSQVESADWSDAVIRHSRFESTTLSDCSFDRVVIQDCDLSGVTFRNCLIRNCLISGSKANHLLAFENCIIDRLTIARCRIDELHIVDSRLVLLEFLGLQCELAGFDRCEPHKRNAGGKVTTKVCLTECEITKARGLDRLGESGIKVEVDAELWRELGDHLLKERGFSLVDDKAAASYDILDEIADASINSVRH
;
A
#
# COMPACT_ATOMS: atom_id res chain seq x y z
N MET A 1 17.05 4.92 22.27
CA MET A 1 16.85 3.74 23.15
C MET A 1 16.12 2.75 22.28
N LEU A 2 16.79 1.68 21.86
CA LEU A 2 16.28 0.72 20.87
C LEU A 2 15.19 -0.14 21.52
N TYR A 3 14.00 -0.21 20.92
CA TYR A 3 12.91 -1.02 21.45
C TYR A 3 12.59 -2.21 20.53
N ASP A 4 12.73 -3.44 21.05
CA ASP A 4 12.25 -4.66 20.41
C ASP A 4 10.78 -4.91 20.81
N PHE A 5 9.90 -4.84 19.81
CA PHE A 5 8.45 -4.97 19.96
C PHE A 5 7.91 -6.33 19.55
N THR A 6 8.79 -7.31 19.28
CA THR A 6 8.40 -8.61 18.74
C THR A 6 7.38 -9.34 19.62
N GLY A 7 6.29 -9.79 18.98
CA GLY A 7 5.24 -10.60 19.60
C GLY A 7 4.40 -9.89 20.67
N LYS A 8 4.39 -8.55 20.71
CA LYS A 8 3.64 -7.78 21.72
C LYS A 8 2.44 -7.04 21.12
N VAL A 9 1.35 -6.99 21.89
CA VAL A 9 0.26 -6.03 21.66
C VAL A 9 0.57 -4.75 22.41
N LEU A 10 0.68 -3.63 21.71
CA LEU A 10 1.07 -2.34 22.24
C LEU A 10 -0.04 -1.33 22.00
N PRO A 11 -0.94 -1.13 23.00
CA PRO A 11 -1.97 -0.12 22.93
C PRO A 11 -1.44 1.23 23.40
N HIS A 12 -1.86 2.31 22.74
CA HIS A 12 -1.63 3.70 23.19
C HIS A 12 -0.14 4.06 23.37
N VAL A 13 0.74 3.46 22.57
CA VAL A 13 2.18 3.74 22.62
C VAL A 13 2.45 5.13 22.05
N SER A 14 2.94 6.02 22.91
CA SER A 14 3.32 7.40 22.57
C SER A 14 4.80 7.63 22.19
N PRO A 15 5.81 6.77 22.46
CA PRO A 15 7.21 7.16 22.23
C PRO A 15 7.92 6.50 21.02
N LEU A 16 7.22 6.08 19.96
CA LEU A 16 7.87 6.12 18.63
C LEU A 16 8.07 7.57 18.16
N GLN A 17 7.51 8.54 18.89
CA GLN A 17 7.78 9.96 18.73
C GLN A 17 9.12 10.33 19.37
N GLY A 18 10.12 10.57 18.53
CA GLY A 18 11.45 11.00 18.93
C GLY A 18 12.42 11.10 17.76
N ASN A 19 12.09 11.93 16.77
CA ASN A 19 12.87 12.41 15.61
C ASN A 19 13.58 11.45 14.65
N SER A 20 13.91 10.21 15.01
CA SER A 20 14.32 9.16 14.08
C SER A 20 14.21 7.80 14.77
N ILE A 21 13.51 6.83 14.18
CA ILE A 21 13.83 5.41 14.42
C ILE A 21 15.02 5.12 13.50
N GLU A 22 16.18 4.73 14.02
CA GLU A 22 17.37 4.37 13.24
C GLU A 22 17.77 2.92 13.52
N SER A 23 18.29 2.25 12.48
CA SER A 23 18.88 0.90 12.36
C SER A 23 18.51 -0.20 13.38
N ASP A 24 18.06 -1.33 12.83
CA ASP A 24 17.85 -2.64 13.49
C ASP A 24 16.64 -2.74 14.46
N GLU A 25 15.73 -1.77 14.49
CA GLU A 25 14.46 -1.94 15.23
C GLU A 25 13.53 -2.96 14.54
N ARG A 26 13.16 -4.01 15.29
CA ARG A 26 12.22 -5.04 14.86
C ARG A 26 10.86 -4.78 15.49
N ILE A 27 9.92 -4.35 14.64
CA ILE A 27 8.49 -4.24 14.97
C ILE A 27 7.75 -5.52 14.53
N SER A 28 8.50 -6.53 14.09
CA SER A 28 7.93 -7.74 13.51
C SER A 28 6.97 -8.44 14.46
N PHE A 29 5.86 -8.97 13.96
CA PHE A 29 4.82 -9.64 14.76
C PHE A 29 4.16 -8.76 15.85
N ALA A 30 4.41 -7.44 15.88
CA ALA A 30 3.78 -6.57 16.85
C ALA A 30 2.36 -6.19 16.42
N ILE A 31 1.46 -6.03 17.40
CA ILE A 31 0.15 -5.40 17.18
C ILE A 31 0.19 -3.99 17.78
N LEU A 32 0.30 -2.98 16.93
CA LEU A 32 0.25 -1.58 17.35
C LEU A 32 -1.19 -1.07 17.26
N LYS A 33 -1.75 -0.61 18.37
CA LYS A 33 -3.10 -0.02 18.40
C LYS A 33 -3.07 1.39 18.95
N SER A 34 -3.64 2.34 18.21
CA SER A 34 -3.72 3.74 18.64
C SER A 34 -2.35 4.34 18.98
N ALA A 35 -1.33 3.95 18.20
CA ALA A 35 0.03 4.45 18.33
C ALA A 35 0.17 5.77 17.56
N SER A 36 1.10 6.62 18.01
CA SER A 36 1.61 7.71 17.18
C SER A 36 3.05 7.40 16.79
N ILE A 37 3.32 7.43 15.50
CA ILE A 37 4.66 7.17 14.96
C ILE A 37 5.36 8.49 14.71
N GLY A 38 6.67 8.51 14.97
CA GLY A 38 7.51 9.69 14.81
C GLY A 38 7.66 10.12 13.36
N SER A 39 8.16 11.34 13.16
CA SER A 39 8.25 11.96 11.83
C SER A 39 9.22 11.28 10.86
N GLN A 40 10.23 10.54 11.35
CA GLN A 40 11.18 9.79 10.52
C GLN A 40 11.39 8.39 11.10
N VAL A 41 11.35 7.39 10.23
CA VAL A 41 11.64 5.99 10.53
C VAL A 41 12.59 5.45 9.48
N GLU A 42 13.72 4.89 9.87
CA GLU A 42 14.77 4.44 8.96
C GLU A 42 15.19 3.00 9.27
N SER A 43 15.35 2.18 8.23
CA SER A 43 15.90 0.82 8.33
C SER A 43 15.17 -0.11 9.31
N ALA A 44 13.87 0.07 9.50
CA ALA A 44 13.05 -0.74 10.39
C ALA A 44 12.42 -1.95 9.68
N ASP A 45 12.32 -3.07 10.39
CA ASP A 45 11.63 -4.28 9.93
C ASP A 45 10.24 -4.39 10.58
N TRP A 46 9.21 -4.29 9.74
CA TRP A 46 7.80 -4.34 10.12
C TRP A 46 7.14 -5.69 9.82
N SER A 47 7.90 -6.70 9.41
CA SER A 47 7.34 -7.96 8.91
C SER A 47 6.33 -8.59 9.87
N ASP A 48 5.17 -9.01 9.38
CA ASP A 48 4.07 -9.58 10.16
C ASP A 48 3.45 -8.62 11.20
N ALA A 49 3.75 -7.32 11.14
CA ALA A 49 3.13 -6.34 12.04
C ALA A 49 1.68 -6.06 11.65
N VAL A 50 0.86 -5.78 12.66
CA VAL A 50 -0.53 -5.34 12.50
C VAL A 50 -0.72 -4.01 13.18
N ILE A 51 -1.09 -2.99 12.42
CA ILE A 51 -1.16 -1.60 12.85
C ILE A 51 -2.59 -1.11 12.70
N ARG A 52 -3.22 -0.69 13.80
CA ARG A 52 -4.64 -0.31 13.83
C ARG A 52 -4.89 1.01 14.51
N HIS A 53 -5.75 1.84 13.91
CA HIS A 53 -6.19 3.12 14.50
C HIS A 53 -5.03 4.02 14.91
N SER A 54 -3.88 3.88 14.25
CA SER A 54 -2.64 4.59 14.56
C SER A 54 -2.47 5.80 13.65
N ARG A 55 -1.63 6.74 14.08
CA ARG A 55 -1.32 7.97 13.35
C ARG A 55 0.14 7.98 12.92
N PHE A 56 0.35 8.21 11.63
CA PHE A 56 1.66 8.40 10.98
C PHE A 56 1.77 9.78 10.34
N GLU A 57 0.97 10.75 10.78
CA GLU A 57 0.87 12.08 10.17
C GLU A 57 2.25 12.69 9.89
N SER A 58 2.51 13.02 8.62
CA SER A 58 3.77 13.58 8.13
C SER A 58 5.02 12.73 8.42
N THR A 59 4.88 11.41 8.44
CA THR A 59 5.99 10.46 8.66
C THR A 59 6.67 10.05 7.36
N THR A 60 8.00 10.10 7.33
CA THR A 60 8.80 9.43 6.30
C THR A 60 9.32 8.10 6.83
N LEU A 61 9.04 7.00 6.13
CA LEU A 61 9.64 5.68 6.38
C LEU A 61 10.67 5.42 5.28
N SER A 62 11.96 5.45 5.61
CA SER A 62 13.09 5.29 4.69
C SER A 62 13.75 3.92 4.88
N ASP A 63 14.09 3.24 3.78
CA ASP A 63 14.90 2.01 3.79
C ASP A 63 14.31 0.89 4.67
N CYS A 64 13.00 0.89 4.89
CA CYS A 64 12.29 -0.06 5.73
C CYS A 64 11.82 -1.30 4.93
N SER A 65 11.61 -2.41 5.64
CA SER A 65 11.04 -3.64 5.10
C SER A 65 9.65 -3.93 5.69
N PHE A 66 8.69 -4.19 4.81
CA PHE A 66 7.33 -4.60 5.13
C PHE A 66 7.05 -5.91 4.39
N ASP A 67 6.84 -6.99 5.12
CA ASP A 67 6.38 -8.26 4.57
C ASP A 67 5.20 -8.77 5.39
N ARG A 68 4.05 -9.04 4.77
CA ARG A 68 2.81 -9.47 5.46
C ARG A 68 2.32 -8.48 6.52
N VAL A 69 2.40 -7.18 6.23
CA VAL A 69 1.96 -6.11 7.15
C VAL A 69 0.51 -5.72 6.86
N VAL A 70 -0.28 -5.54 7.92
CA VAL A 70 -1.65 -5.03 7.84
C VAL A 70 -1.71 -3.66 8.52
N ILE A 71 -2.07 -2.63 7.76
CA ILE A 71 -2.32 -1.27 8.25
C ILE A 71 -3.81 -0.98 8.08
N GLN A 72 -4.54 -0.82 9.19
CA GLN A 72 -5.99 -0.73 9.20
C GLN A 72 -6.48 0.51 9.96
N ASP A 73 -7.43 1.23 9.37
CA ASP A 73 -8.11 2.38 9.98
C ASP A 73 -7.13 3.43 10.52
N CYS A 74 -6.00 3.62 9.85
CA CYS A 74 -4.94 4.53 10.28
C CYS A 74 -5.06 5.91 9.61
N ASP A 75 -4.44 6.90 10.25
CA ASP A 75 -4.22 8.21 9.67
C ASP A 75 -2.81 8.27 9.06
N LEU A 76 -2.75 8.25 7.74
CA LEU A 76 -1.54 8.27 6.92
C LEU A 76 -1.33 9.63 6.23
N SER A 77 -1.94 10.70 6.76
CA SER A 77 -1.88 12.03 6.17
C SER A 77 -0.45 12.55 6.08
N GLY A 78 0.07 12.74 4.86
CA GLY A 78 1.45 13.21 4.62
C GLY A 78 2.52 12.13 4.73
N VAL A 79 2.17 10.85 4.69
CA VAL A 79 3.14 9.75 4.80
C VAL A 79 3.90 9.53 3.50
N THR A 80 5.21 9.33 3.61
CA THR A 80 6.07 8.90 2.49
C THR A 80 6.84 7.64 2.86
N PHE A 81 6.62 6.56 2.11
CA PHE A 81 7.54 5.41 2.07
C PHE A 81 8.63 5.70 1.04
N ARG A 82 9.89 5.69 1.46
CA ARG A 82 11.06 5.96 0.60
C ARG A 82 12.02 4.79 0.63
N ASN A 83 12.51 4.35 -0.52
CA ASN A 83 13.46 3.23 -0.63
C ASN A 83 12.97 1.94 0.06
N CYS A 84 11.66 1.77 0.22
CA CYS A 84 11.10 0.69 1.02
C CYS A 84 10.86 -0.57 0.19
N LEU A 85 10.85 -1.69 0.90
CA LEU A 85 10.50 -3.00 0.37
C LEU A 85 9.14 -3.43 0.91
N ILE A 86 8.12 -3.47 0.06
CA ILE A 86 6.73 -3.69 0.47
C ILE A 86 6.21 -4.96 -0.21
N ARG A 87 5.96 -5.99 0.59
CA ARG A 87 5.54 -7.31 0.11
C ARG A 87 4.34 -7.86 0.84
N ASN A 88 3.37 -8.39 0.09
CA ASN A 88 2.20 -9.06 0.66
C ASN A 88 1.47 -8.21 1.73
N CYS A 89 1.37 -6.90 1.50
CA CYS A 89 0.86 -5.95 2.50
C CYS A 89 -0.57 -5.50 2.17
N LEU A 90 -1.30 -5.12 3.21
CA LEU A 90 -2.65 -4.58 3.12
C LEU A 90 -2.73 -3.24 3.84
N ILE A 91 -3.23 -2.20 3.16
CA ILE A 91 -3.67 -0.95 3.77
C ILE A 91 -5.17 -0.87 3.58
N SER A 92 -5.96 -0.85 4.66
CA SER A 92 -7.42 -0.79 4.56
C SER A 92 -8.09 0.19 5.52
N GLY A 93 -9.22 0.76 5.10
CA GLY A 93 -10.04 1.67 5.93
C GLY A 93 -9.32 2.96 6.34
N SER A 94 -8.15 3.20 5.78
CA SER A 94 -7.24 4.27 6.21
C SER A 94 -7.51 5.55 5.43
N LYS A 95 -7.13 6.68 6.03
CA LYS A 95 -7.24 7.99 5.40
C LYS A 95 -5.87 8.65 5.24
N ALA A 96 -5.72 9.47 4.22
CA ALA A 96 -4.57 10.37 4.08
C ALA A 96 -5.06 11.71 3.53
N ASN A 97 -5.20 12.68 4.42
CA ASN A 97 -5.39 14.06 4.01
C ASN A 97 -4.05 14.58 3.48
N HIS A 98 -4.08 15.31 2.37
CA HIS A 98 -2.90 15.74 1.61
C HIS A 98 -2.22 14.65 0.78
N LEU A 99 -1.39 13.79 1.37
CA LEU A 99 -0.50 12.91 0.59
C LEU A 99 -0.29 11.54 1.23
N LEU A 100 -0.32 10.49 0.41
CA LEU A 100 0.33 9.22 0.66
C LEU A 100 1.28 8.92 -0.51
N ALA A 101 2.56 8.75 -0.23
CA ALA A 101 3.58 8.57 -1.26
C ALA A 101 4.41 7.29 -1.09
N PHE A 102 4.76 6.68 -2.22
CA PHE A 102 5.73 5.60 -2.35
C PHE A 102 6.81 6.03 -3.35
N GLU A 103 8.00 6.33 -2.84
CA GLU A 103 9.14 6.86 -3.59
C GLU A 103 10.25 5.80 -3.65
N ASN A 104 10.72 5.46 -4.86
CA ASN A 104 11.82 4.51 -5.05
C ASN A 104 11.59 3.16 -4.33
N CYS A 105 10.36 2.66 -4.30
CA CYS A 105 9.99 1.45 -3.58
C CYS A 105 9.97 0.22 -4.51
N ILE A 106 10.11 -0.97 -3.92
CA ILE A 106 9.73 -2.23 -4.57
C ILE A 106 8.41 -2.69 -3.95
N ILE A 107 7.37 -2.78 -4.78
CA ILE A 107 6.01 -3.12 -4.35
C ILE A 107 5.61 -4.47 -4.99
N ASP A 108 5.47 -5.51 -4.18
CA ASP A 108 5.05 -6.86 -4.61
C ASP A 108 3.86 -7.36 -3.78
N ARG A 109 2.65 -7.31 -4.36
CA ARG A 109 1.38 -7.65 -3.68
C ARG A 109 1.07 -6.67 -2.55
N LEU A 110 0.85 -5.41 -2.92
CA LEU A 110 0.26 -4.40 -2.03
C LEU A 110 -1.20 -4.18 -2.43
N THR A 111 -2.11 -4.27 -1.46
CA THR A 111 -3.51 -3.93 -1.63
C THR A 111 -3.84 -2.68 -0.83
N ILE A 112 -4.46 -1.69 -1.45
CA ILE A 112 -4.98 -0.47 -0.81
C ILE A 112 -6.51 -0.49 -0.98
N ALA A 113 -7.23 -0.79 0.11
CA ALA A 113 -8.64 -1.12 0.05
C ALA A 113 -9.51 -0.23 0.97
N ARG A 114 -10.61 0.33 0.45
CA ARG A 114 -11.57 1.14 1.22
C ARG A 114 -10.89 2.34 1.91
N CYS A 115 -9.91 2.94 1.23
CA CYS A 115 -9.18 4.09 1.74
C CYS A 115 -9.70 5.38 1.12
N ARG A 116 -9.59 6.49 1.87
CA ARG A 116 -9.86 7.84 1.38
C ARG A 116 -8.58 8.67 1.39
N ILE A 117 -8.06 8.99 0.21
CA ILE A 117 -6.73 9.60 0.06
C ILE A 117 -6.86 10.83 -0.84
N ASP A 118 -6.45 12.01 -0.40
CA ASP A 118 -6.52 13.19 -1.25
C ASP A 118 -5.56 13.03 -2.45
N GLU A 119 -4.26 12.90 -2.20
CA GLU A 119 -3.26 12.61 -3.23
C GLU A 119 -2.49 11.31 -2.93
N LEU A 120 -2.49 10.39 -3.90
CA LEU A 120 -1.70 9.17 -3.88
C LEU A 120 -0.61 9.24 -4.96
N HIS A 121 0.66 9.16 -4.56
CA HIS A 121 1.79 9.18 -5.47
C HIS A 121 2.62 7.92 -5.39
N ILE A 122 2.87 7.29 -6.55
CA ILE A 122 3.82 6.20 -6.70
C ILE A 122 4.86 6.64 -7.72
N VAL A 123 6.09 6.84 -7.26
CA VAL A 123 7.15 7.52 -7.99
C VAL A 123 8.41 6.66 -7.96
N ASP A 124 9.08 6.53 -9.11
CA ASP A 124 10.36 5.82 -9.26
C ASP A 124 10.33 4.37 -8.73
N SER A 125 9.15 3.74 -8.72
CA SER A 125 8.93 2.47 -8.03
C SER A 125 8.81 1.29 -8.98
N ARG A 126 9.23 0.11 -8.50
CA ARG A 126 9.17 -1.16 -9.24
C ARG A 126 8.01 -2.02 -8.73
N LEU A 127 7.11 -2.40 -9.63
CA LEU A 127 5.83 -3.04 -9.28
C LEU A 127 5.78 -4.52 -9.69
N VAL A 128 5.11 -5.36 -8.90
CA VAL A 128 4.67 -6.71 -9.30
C VAL A 128 3.15 -6.81 -9.27
N LEU A 129 2.53 -6.67 -8.11
CA LEU A 129 1.07 -6.62 -8.00
C LEU A 129 0.69 -5.49 -7.08
N LEU A 130 -0.12 -4.57 -7.57
CA LEU A 130 -0.66 -3.45 -6.82
C LEU A 130 -2.15 -3.37 -7.09
N GLU A 131 -2.95 -3.45 -6.04
CA GLU A 131 -4.40 -3.54 -6.14
C GLU A 131 -5.06 -2.42 -5.36
N PHE A 132 -5.99 -1.73 -6.00
CA PHE A 132 -6.87 -0.74 -5.40
C PHE A 132 -8.29 -1.28 -5.43
N LEU A 133 -8.94 -1.28 -4.27
CA LEU A 133 -10.29 -1.80 -4.11
C LEU A 133 -11.14 -0.83 -3.30
N GLY A 134 -12.14 -0.17 -3.88
CA GLY A 134 -12.92 0.82 -3.13
C GLY A 134 -12.11 2.07 -2.76
N LEU A 135 -11.07 2.42 -3.53
CA LEU A 135 -10.27 3.61 -3.25
C LEU A 135 -11.04 4.87 -3.66
N GLN A 136 -11.20 5.81 -2.73
CA GLN A 136 -11.65 7.16 -3.02
C GLN A 136 -10.45 8.10 -3.05
N CYS A 137 -10.17 8.72 -4.19
CA CYS A 137 -9.00 9.57 -4.36
C CYS A 137 -9.25 10.80 -5.24
N GLU A 138 -8.72 11.96 -4.84
CA GLU A 138 -8.77 13.15 -5.71
C GLU A 138 -7.73 13.02 -6.83
N LEU A 139 -6.49 12.65 -6.49
CA LEU A 139 -5.41 12.53 -7.45
C LEU A 139 -4.58 11.27 -7.23
N ALA A 140 -4.62 10.34 -8.19
CA ALA A 140 -3.74 9.18 -8.25
C ALA A 140 -2.66 9.39 -9.31
N GLY A 141 -1.39 9.37 -8.91
CA GLY A 141 -0.26 9.62 -9.78
C GLY A 141 0.76 8.48 -9.80
N PHE A 142 1.08 8.03 -11.01
CA PHE A 142 2.12 7.04 -11.28
C PHE A 142 3.20 7.70 -12.14
N ASP A 143 4.42 7.81 -11.63
CA ASP A 143 5.54 8.44 -12.33
C ASP A 143 6.77 7.54 -12.30
N ARG A 144 7.42 7.36 -13.46
CA ARG A 144 8.61 6.51 -13.63
C ARG A 144 8.49 5.13 -12.95
N CYS A 145 7.32 4.49 -13.10
CA CYS A 145 7.06 3.16 -12.56
C CYS A 145 7.39 2.06 -13.58
N GLU A 146 8.09 1.02 -13.11
CA GLU A 146 8.57 -0.06 -13.96
C GLU A 146 8.17 -1.45 -13.44
N PRO A 147 8.05 -2.47 -14.31
CA PRO A 147 7.89 -3.85 -13.87
C PRO A 147 9.11 -4.31 -13.04
N HIS A 148 8.86 -4.80 -11.84
CA HIS A 148 9.88 -5.57 -11.12
C HIS A 148 9.98 -6.97 -11.75
N LYS A 149 11.09 -7.24 -12.44
CA LYS A 149 11.34 -8.55 -13.06
C LYS A 149 11.30 -9.67 -12.02
N ARG A 150 10.24 -10.49 -12.06
CA ARG A 150 10.27 -11.85 -11.50
C ARG A 150 10.76 -12.81 -12.60
N ASN A 151 11.85 -13.52 -12.32
CA ASN A 151 12.29 -14.62 -13.16
C ASN A 151 11.27 -15.77 -13.06
N ALA A 152 10.22 -15.71 -13.87
CA ALA A 152 9.25 -16.80 -14.02
C ALA A 152 8.84 -16.92 -15.50
N GLY A 153 9.65 -17.62 -16.28
CA GLY A 153 9.24 -18.14 -17.60
C GLY A 153 8.89 -17.11 -18.68
N GLY A 154 9.38 -15.88 -18.60
CA GLY A 154 9.23 -14.87 -19.66
C GLY A 154 7.83 -14.25 -19.78
N LYS A 155 6.90 -14.54 -18.87
CA LYS A 155 5.57 -13.90 -18.84
C LYS A 155 5.62 -12.64 -17.98
N VAL A 156 5.16 -11.51 -18.53
CA VAL A 156 4.88 -10.31 -17.74
C VAL A 156 3.82 -10.67 -16.70
N THR A 157 4.20 -10.65 -15.44
CA THR A 157 3.31 -10.91 -14.30
C THR A 157 2.95 -9.63 -13.55
N THR A 158 3.49 -8.48 -13.99
CA THR A 158 3.25 -7.21 -13.32
C THR A 158 1.88 -6.65 -13.67
N LYS A 159 1.10 -6.34 -12.64
CA LYS A 159 -0.27 -5.83 -12.75
C LYS A 159 -0.54 -4.68 -11.78
N VAL A 160 -1.36 -3.75 -12.23
CA VAL A 160 -2.04 -2.74 -11.40
C VAL A 160 -3.54 -2.89 -11.62
N CYS A 161 -4.31 -3.11 -10.56
CA CYS A 161 -5.76 -3.29 -10.63
C CYS A 161 -6.46 -2.14 -9.93
N LEU A 162 -7.48 -1.56 -10.55
CA LEU A 162 -8.38 -0.57 -9.96
C LEU A 162 -9.80 -1.11 -10.02
N THR A 163 -10.41 -1.34 -8.86
CA THR A 163 -11.73 -1.98 -8.75
C THR A 163 -12.57 -1.21 -7.76
N GLU A 164 -13.78 -0.83 -8.16
CA GLU A 164 -14.71 -0.01 -7.38
C GLU A 164 -14.06 1.29 -6.89
N CYS A 165 -13.16 1.86 -7.70
CA CYS A 165 -12.39 3.05 -7.33
C CYS A 165 -13.06 4.32 -7.85
N GLU A 166 -13.20 5.31 -6.97
CA GLU A 166 -13.62 6.67 -7.33
C GLU A 166 -12.38 7.57 -7.38
N ILE A 167 -11.85 7.82 -8.58
CA ILE A 167 -10.63 8.63 -8.77
C ILE A 167 -10.95 9.85 -9.62
N THR A 168 -10.85 11.05 -9.04
CA THR A 168 -11.20 12.29 -9.76
C THR A 168 -10.19 12.59 -10.88
N LYS A 169 -8.89 12.38 -10.62
CA LYS A 169 -7.81 12.56 -11.59
C LYS A 169 -6.80 11.43 -11.47
N ALA A 170 -6.52 10.75 -12.59
CA ALA A 170 -5.45 9.78 -12.68
C ALA A 170 -4.40 10.22 -13.70
N ARG A 171 -3.11 10.11 -13.35
CA ARG A 171 -1.99 10.42 -14.25
C ARG A 171 -1.00 9.26 -14.33
N GLY A 172 -0.47 9.04 -15.54
CA GLY A 172 0.59 8.06 -15.79
C GLY A 172 0.14 6.61 -15.90
N LEU A 173 -1.17 6.32 -15.86
CA LEU A 173 -1.69 4.97 -16.09
C LEU A 173 -1.36 4.44 -17.50
N ASP A 174 -1.34 5.33 -18.50
CA ASP A 174 -0.89 5.04 -19.87
C ASP A 174 0.59 4.63 -19.92
N ARG A 175 1.44 5.37 -19.19
CA ARG A 175 2.88 5.08 -19.07
C ARG A 175 3.15 3.75 -18.36
N LEU A 176 2.26 3.30 -17.47
CA LEU A 176 2.33 1.94 -16.91
C LEU A 176 2.16 0.90 -18.01
N GLY A 177 1.15 1.05 -18.87
CA GLY A 177 0.94 0.17 -20.02
C GLY A 177 2.15 0.12 -20.96
N GLU A 178 2.70 1.30 -21.29
CA GLU A 178 3.91 1.43 -22.12
C GLU A 178 5.15 0.80 -21.48
N SER A 179 5.29 0.83 -20.15
CA SER A 179 6.39 0.18 -19.44
C SER A 179 6.24 -1.34 -19.30
N GLY A 180 5.16 -1.91 -19.84
CA GLY A 180 4.87 -3.35 -19.78
C GLY A 180 4.18 -3.77 -18.49
N ILE A 181 3.51 -2.85 -17.79
CA ILE A 181 2.65 -3.16 -16.64
C ILE A 181 1.23 -3.29 -17.14
N LYS A 182 0.60 -4.43 -16.87
CA LYS A 182 -0.81 -4.62 -17.23
C LYS A 182 -1.69 -3.81 -16.28
N VAL A 183 -2.51 -2.91 -16.81
CA VAL A 183 -3.49 -2.15 -16.01
C VAL A 183 -4.87 -2.76 -16.20
N GLU A 184 -5.50 -3.15 -15.09
CA GLU A 184 -6.83 -3.73 -15.05
C GLU A 184 -7.79 -2.73 -14.35
N VAL A 185 -8.92 -2.42 -14.97
CA VAL A 185 -9.96 -1.55 -14.39
C VAL A 185 -11.32 -2.22 -14.44
N ASP A 186 -12.22 -1.92 -13.51
CA ASP A 186 -13.59 -2.42 -13.57
C ASP A 186 -14.40 -1.82 -14.74
N ALA A 187 -15.60 -2.36 -14.97
CA ALA A 187 -16.46 -1.95 -16.07
C ALA A 187 -17.00 -0.52 -15.96
N GLU A 188 -17.12 0.02 -14.75
CA GLU A 188 -17.61 1.37 -14.50
C GLU A 188 -16.52 2.38 -14.88
N LEU A 189 -15.33 2.24 -14.31
CA LEU A 189 -14.17 3.07 -14.62
C LEU A 189 -13.76 2.95 -16.11
N TRP A 190 -13.91 1.77 -16.69
CA TRP A 190 -13.70 1.55 -18.11
C TRP A 190 -14.63 2.39 -19.00
N ARG A 191 -15.91 2.50 -18.62
CA ARG A 191 -16.90 3.31 -19.36
C ARG A 191 -16.60 4.80 -19.25
N GLU A 192 -16.16 5.26 -18.08
CA GLU A 192 -15.82 6.67 -17.84
C GLU A 192 -14.59 7.11 -18.63
N LEU A 193 -13.57 6.24 -18.73
CA LEU A 193 -12.31 6.55 -19.42
C LEU A 193 -12.37 6.35 -20.94
N GLY A 194 -13.32 5.55 -21.45
CA GLY A 194 -13.61 5.41 -22.87
C GLY A 194 -12.93 4.22 -23.58
N ASP A 195 -13.75 3.39 -24.22
CA ASP A 195 -13.43 2.05 -24.75
C ASP A 195 -12.24 1.98 -25.71
N HIS A 196 -12.10 2.98 -26.60
CA HIS A 196 -11.08 2.97 -27.66
C HIS A 196 -9.69 3.35 -27.12
N LEU A 197 -9.63 4.39 -26.28
CA LEU A 197 -8.38 4.90 -25.70
C LEU A 197 -7.75 3.89 -24.74
N LEU A 198 -8.58 3.16 -23.98
CA LEU A 198 -8.11 2.15 -23.04
C LEU A 198 -7.49 0.93 -23.74
N LYS A 199 -8.12 0.46 -24.83
CA LYS A 199 -7.58 -0.68 -25.62
C LYS A 199 -6.25 -0.34 -26.28
N GLU A 200 -6.12 0.86 -26.85
CA GLU A 200 -4.87 1.33 -27.46
C GLU A 200 -3.74 1.47 -26.44
N ARG A 201 -4.08 1.74 -25.17
CA ARG A 201 -3.12 1.90 -24.06
C ARG A 201 -2.89 0.62 -23.26
N GLY A 202 -3.41 -0.53 -23.72
CA GLY A 202 -3.12 -1.84 -23.12
C GLY A 202 -3.87 -2.16 -21.82
N PHE A 203 -4.98 -1.46 -21.54
CA PHE A 203 -5.82 -1.75 -20.38
C PHE A 203 -6.70 -2.98 -20.66
N SER A 204 -7.11 -3.68 -19.60
CA SER A 204 -8.17 -4.70 -19.70
C SER A 204 -9.18 -4.59 -18.58
N LEU A 205 -10.36 -5.19 -18.75
CA LEU A 205 -11.34 -5.30 -17.68
C LEU A 205 -10.84 -6.25 -16.58
N VAL A 206 -11.21 -5.95 -15.34
CA VAL A 206 -11.07 -6.86 -14.18
C VAL A 206 -12.08 -8.01 -14.36
N ASP A 207 -11.68 -9.26 -14.06
CA ASP A 207 -12.61 -10.39 -13.96
C ASP A 207 -13.48 -10.23 -12.70
N ASP A 208 -14.81 -10.39 -12.79
CA ASP A 208 -15.89 -10.12 -11.80
C ASP A 208 -15.74 -10.74 -10.36
N LYS A 209 -14.60 -10.56 -9.68
CA LYS A 209 -14.29 -11.15 -8.37
C LYS A 209 -14.17 -10.14 -7.23
N ALA A 210 -14.48 -8.87 -7.47
CA ALA A 210 -14.35 -7.78 -6.49
C ALA A 210 -15.00 -8.12 -5.13
N ALA A 211 -16.24 -8.62 -5.14
CA ALA A 211 -16.99 -9.01 -3.94
C ALA A 211 -16.28 -10.08 -3.08
N ALA A 212 -15.67 -11.09 -3.70
CA ALA A 212 -14.97 -12.14 -2.97
C ALA A 212 -13.66 -11.64 -2.32
N SER A 213 -13.04 -10.61 -2.90
CA SER A 213 -11.86 -9.98 -2.32
C SER A 213 -12.18 -9.24 -1.03
N TYR A 214 -13.37 -8.62 -0.91
CA TYR A 214 -13.77 -7.91 0.32
C TYR A 214 -13.88 -8.84 1.53
N ASP A 215 -14.55 -9.99 1.40
CA ASP A 215 -14.71 -10.95 2.49
C ASP A 215 -13.34 -11.47 2.99
N ILE A 216 -12.43 -11.74 2.05
CA ILE A 216 -11.06 -12.20 2.36
C ILE A 216 -10.27 -11.11 3.10
N LEU A 217 -10.43 -9.84 2.76
CA LEU A 217 -9.73 -8.75 3.44
C LEU A 217 -10.20 -8.59 4.90
N ASP A 218 -11.49 -8.78 5.15
CA ASP A 218 -12.06 -8.75 6.50
C ASP A 218 -11.60 -9.98 7.31
N GLU A 219 -11.55 -11.17 6.69
CA GLU A 219 -10.98 -12.37 7.32
C GLU A 219 -9.49 -12.24 7.62
N ILE A 220 -8.68 -11.67 6.73
CA ILE A 220 -7.24 -11.44 6.95
C ILE A 220 -7.04 -10.48 8.13
N ALA A 221 -7.82 -9.41 8.19
CA ALA A 221 -7.79 -8.48 9.31
C ALA A 221 -8.06 -9.22 10.64
N ASP A 222 -9.09 -10.07 10.68
CA ASP A 222 -9.47 -10.79 11.89
C ASP A 222 -8.51 -11.92 12.27
N ALA A 223 -8.02 -12.69 11.29
CA ALA A 223 -7.09 -13.80 11.51
C ALA A 223 -5.75 -13.35 12.09
N SER A 224 -5.26 -12.17 11.67
CA SER A 224 -4.00 -11.58 12.15
C SER A 224 -4.04 -11.23 13.65
N ILE A 225 -5.22 -11.14 14.26
CA ILE A 225 -5.39 -10.91 15.71
C ILE A 225 -5.19 -12.21 16.51
N ASN A 226 -5.60 -13.33 15.94
CA ASN A 226 -5.63 -14.61 16.65
C ASN A 226 -4.28 -15.33 16.61
N SER A 227 -3.45 -15.10 15.58
CA SER A 227 -2.15 -15.76 15.42
C SER A 227 -1.07 -15.28 16.40
N VAL A 228 -1.17 -14.05 16.93
CA VAL A 228 -0.18 -13.47 17.88
C VAL A 228 -0.55 -13.77 19.36
N ARG A 229 -1.72 -14.39 19.61
CA ARG A 229 -2.17 -14.76 20.96
C ARG A 229 -1.60 -16.08 21.47
N HIS A 230 -0.74 -16.76 20.72
CA HIS A 230 -0.16 -18.06 21.05
C HIS A 230 1.36 -18.05 21.08
#